data_AF-A0A2G4FLZ4-F1
#
_entry.id   AF-A0A2G4FLZ4-F1
#
_cell.length_a   1.000
_cell.length_b   1.000
_cell.length_c   1.000
_cell.angle_alpha   90.00
_cell.angle_beta   90.00
_cell.angle_gamma   90.00
#
_symmetry.space_group_name_H-M   'P 1'
#
loop_
_entity.id
_entity.type
_entity.pdbx_description
1 polymer ?
#
loop_
_entity_poly.entity_id
_entity_poly.type
_entity_poly.pdbx_seq_one_letter_code
_entity_poly.pdbx_strand_id
1 'polypeptide(L)'
;MIKWLLVCMPAAIAASWFEVDPSVVFALSLAAIIPLVEVMGDATEQLAAKLGPTIGGLLNSSLNNAPELIIGIVALSHGLGSVVKASLTGSILVNLMIGLGLALIFGGLKFGEQKFDRHNLRIGGSMLMICIFCFVVPAVFEIGTPAGTRGLSIEISVILLVIYVLNVFITLVSGRKGESITPDEELDESNPPSPVWKSLSILAAAAVALAMVSDTLSESLGPTAKALGLSDTFSGIVLLGGVGGIGEV
;
A
#
# COMPACT_ATOMS: atom_id res chain seq x y z
N MET A 1 13.41 -13.08 6.49
CA MET A 1 13.09 -14.50 6.86
C MET A 1 11.81 -15.01 6.20
N ILE A 2 11.01 -14.14 5.57
CA ILE A 2 9.66 -14.43 5.05
C ILE A 2 9.67 -14.97 3.60
N LYS A 3 10.77 -14.82 2.85
CA LYS A 3 10.92 -15.26 1.45
C LYS A 3 10.60 -16.74 1.18
N TRP A 4 10.66 -17.63 2.19
CA TRP A 4 10.20 -19.02 2.07
C TRP A 4 8.70 -19.14 1.74
N LEU A 5 7.90 -18.16 2.14
CA LEU A 5 6.47 -18.09 1.88
C LEU A 5 6.15 -17.85 0.39
N LEU A 6 7.16 -17.54 -0.45
CA LEU A 6 6.99 -17.50 -1.91
C LEU A 6 6.57 -18.85 -2.50
N VAL A 7 6.83 -19.97 -1.80
CA VAL A 7 6.32 -21.29 -2.20
C VAL A 7 4.79 -21.35 -2.15
N CYS A 8 4.14 -20.49 -1.35
CA CYS A 8 2.68 -20.38 -1.33
C CYS A 8 2.12 -19.83 -2.64
N MET A 9 2.90 -19.09 -3.45
CA MET A 9 2.43 -18.56 -4.74
C MET A 9 2.04 -19.69 -5.72
N PRO A 10 2.95 -20.60 -6.12
CA PRO A 10 2.57 -21.70 -7.02
C PRO A 10 1.53 -22.62 -6.37
N ALA A 11 1.54 -22.77 -5.03
CA ALA A 11 0.53 -23.54 -4.33
C ALA A 11 -0.87 -22.92 -4.41
N ALA A 12 -0.99 -21.59 -4.28
CA ALA A 12 -2.25 -20.86 -4.41
C ALA A 12 -2.82 -20.98 -5.83
N ILE A 13 -1.98 -20.77 -6.85
CA ILE A 13 -2.38 -20.89 -8.25
C ILE A 13 -2.81 -22.33 -8.57
N ALA A 14 -2.03 -23.32 -8.15
CA ALA A 14 -2.38 -24.73 -8.35
C ALA A 14 -3.68 -25.09 -7.62
N ALA A 15 -3.85 -24.65 -6.37
CA ALA A 15 -5.06 -24.91 -5.59
C ALA A 15 -6.31 -24.30 -6.26
N SER A 16 -6.18 -23.10 -6.84
CA SER A 16 -7.24 -22.48 -7.64
C SER A 16 -7.57 -23.33 -8.88
N TRP A 17 -6.55 -23.78 -9.62
CA TRP A 17 -6.72 -24.63 -10.81
C TRP A 17 -7.36 -25.98 -10.54
N PHE A 18 -7.11 -26.56 -9.36
CA PHE A 18 -7.73 -27.81 -8.92
C PHE A 18 -9.07 -27.60 -8.20
N GLU A 19 -9.61 -26.38 -8.20
CA GLU A 19 -10.89 -26.04 -7.56
C GLU A 19 -10.95 -26.47 -6.08
N VAL A 20 -9.83 -26.33 -5.37
CA VAL A 20 -9.73 -26.59 -3.93
C VAL A 20 -10.60 -25.57 -3.16
N ASP A 21 -10.95 -25.90 -1.92
CA ASP A 21 -11.74 -25.03 -1.04
C ASP A 21 -11.28 -23.55 -1.12
N PRO A 22 -12.18 -22.61 -1.43
CA PRO A 22 -11.82 -21.22 -1.62
C PRO A 22 -11.11 -20.59 -0.42
N SER A 23 -11.43 -21.02 0.81
CA SER A 23 -10.79 -20.50 2.03
C SER A 23 -9.32 -20.88 2.10
N VAL A 24 -8.96 -22.06 1.59
CA VAL A 24 -7.57 -22.51 1.49
C VAL A 24 -6.85 -21.73 0.40
N VAL A 25 -7.47 -21.56 -0.78
CA VAL A 25 -6.92 -20.75 -1.88
C VAL A 25 -6.67 -19.31 -1.41
N PHE A 26 -7.63 -18.73 -0.69
CA PHE A 26 -7.55 -17.39 -0.12
C PHE A 26 -6.41 -17.26 0.89
N ALA A 27 -6.30 -18.20 1.84
CA ALA A 27 -5.23 -18.19 2.83
C ALA A 27 -3.83 -18.35 2.21
N LEU A 28 -3.68 -19.23 1.22
CA LEU A 28 -2.43 -19.41 0.47
C LEU A 28 -2.07 -18.14 -0.32
N SER A 29 -3.08 -17.47 -0.90
CA SER A 29 -2.87 -16.23 -1.65
C SER A 29 -2.42 -15.09 -0.74
N LEU A 30 -3.07 -14.90 0.42
CA LEU A 30 -2.62 -13.91 1.42
C LEU A 30 -1.20 -14.18 1.88
N ALA A 31 -0.88 -15.45 2.18
CA ALA A 31 0.47 -15.86 2.56
C ALA A 31 1.49 -15.56 1.46
N ALA A 32 1.15 -15.80 0.20
CA ALA A 32 2.03 -15.52 -0.93
C ALA A 32 2.26 -14.01 -1.17
N ILE A 33 1.30 -13.15 -0.85
CA ILE A 33 1.41 -11.70 -1.05
C ILE A 33 2.46 -11.08 -0.13
N ILE A 34 2.51 -11.48 1.15
CA ILE A 34 3.43 -10.89 2.15
C ILE A 34 4.90 -10.85 1.65
N PRO A 35 5.53 -11.97 1.23
CA PRO A 35 6.91 -11.92 0.71
C PRO A 35 7.02 -11.20 -0.65
N LEU A 36 5.97 -11.14 -1.46
CA LEU A 36 5.99 -10.42 -2.74
C LEU A 36 6.05 -8.91 -2.51
N VAL A 37 5.29 -8.41 -1.53
CA VAL A 37 5.33 -7.01 -1.10
C VAL A 37 6.72 -6.67 -0.57
N GLU A 38 7.30 -7.51 0.29
CA GLU A 38 8.69 -7.33 0.80
C GLU A 38 9.71 -7.29 -0.35
N VAL A 39 9.62 -8.21 -1.32
CA VAL A 39 10.54 -8.22 -2.49
C VAL A 39 10.37 -6.98 -3.37
N MET A 40 9.14 -6.48 -3.54
CA MET A 40 8.90 -5.22 -4.25
C MET A 40 9.47 -4.02 -3.49
N GLY A 41 9.35 -4.00 -2.16
CA GLY A 41 9.96 -2.99 -1.28
C GLY A 41 11.49 -2.98 -1.42
N ASP A 42 12.14 -4.13 -1.20
CA ASP A 42 13.59 -4.31 -1.35
C ASP A 42 14.09 -3.83 -2.73
N ALA A 43 13.36 -4.17 -3.80
CA ALA A 43 13.71 -3.79 -5.17
C ALA A 43 13.53 -2.28 -5.41
N THR A 44 12.50 -1.69 -4.81
CA THR A 44 12.21 -0.26 -4.87
C THR A 44 13.29 0.54 -4.16
N GLU A 45 13.68 0.13 -2.96
CA GLU A 45 14.73 0.78 -2.18
C GLU A 45 16.08 0.75 -2.93
N GLN A 46 16.47 -0.42 -3.44
CA GLN A 46 17.69 -0.56 -4.24
C GLN A 46 17.68 0.30 -5.51
N LEU A 47 16.51 0.46 -6.14
CA LEU A 47 16.35 1.30 -7.31
C LEU A 47 16.42 2.79 -6.94
N ALA A 48 15.72 3.19 -5.87
CA ALA A 48 15.69 4.55 -5.35
C ALA A 48 17.09 5.05 -4.95
N ALA A 49 17.87 4.20 -4.26
CA ALA A 49 19.24 4.50 -3.84
C ALA A 49 20.17 4.90 -5.00
N LYS A 50 19.86 4.49 -6.24
CA LYS A 50 20.66 4.80 -7.44
C LYS A 50 20.21 6.06 -8.19
N LEU A 51 19.02 6.56 -7.92
CA LEU A 51 18.43 7.68 -8.66
C LEU A 51 18.71 9.04 -8.00
N GLY A 52 19.49 9.05 -6.91
CA GLY A 52 19.81 10.24 -6.12
C GLY A 52 18.67 10.66 -5.20
N PRO A 53 18.91 11.57 -4.24
CA PRO A 53 17.97 11.80 -3.13
C PRO A 53 16.56 12.21 -3.56
N THR A 54 16.45 13.13 -4.52
CA THR A 54 15.13 13.67 -4.94
C THR A 54 14.32 12.65 -5.76
N ILE A 55 14.91 12.07 -6.81
CA ILE A 55 14.20 11.13 -7.69
C ILE A 55 14.01 9.80 -6.96
N GLY A 56 15.02 9.35 -6.21
CA GLY A 56 14.95 8.17 -5.35
C GLY A 56 13.85 8.28 -4.30
N GLY A 57 13.78 9.39 -3.55
CA GLY A 57 12.73 9.59 -2.56
C GLY A 57 11.32 9.62 -3.15
N LEU A 58 11.14 10.26 -4.32
CA LEU A 58 9.85 10.25 -5.03
C LEU A 58 9.47 8.86 -5.56
N LEU A 59 10.44 8.14 -6.10
CA LEU A 59 10.25 6.78 -6.60
C LEU A 59 9.89 5.84 -5.44
N ASN A 60 10.60 5.94 -4.31
CA ASN A 60 10.35 5.15 -3.12
C ASN A 60 8.93 5.41 -2.59
N SER A 61 8.56 6.68 -2.38
CA SER A 61 7.22 7.06 -1.92
C SER A 61 6.09 6.55 -2.84
N SER A 62 6.32 6.52 -4.16
CA SER A 62 5.31 6.08 -5.12
C SER A 62 5.22 4.56 -5.24
N LEU A 63 6.37 3.87 -5.32
CA LEU A 63 6.43 2.43 -5.57
C LEU A 63 6.22 1.59 -4.31
N ASN A 64 6.49 2.12 -3.12
CA ASN A 64 6.17 1.43 -1.88
C ASN A 64 4.66 1.17 -1.72
N ASN A 65 3.83 2.06 -2.28
CA ASN A 65 2.37 1.91 -2.36
C ASN A 65 1.90 1.13 -3.60
N ALA A 66 2.79 0.73 -4.51
CA ALA A 66 2.41 0.02 -5.73
C ALA A 66 1.73 -1.34 -5.47
N PRO A 67 2.15 -2.14 -4.47
CA PRO A 67 1.45 -3.39 -4.16
C PRO A 67 -0.02 -3.20 -3.83
N GLU A 68 -0.36 -2.18 -3.02
CA GLU A 68 -1.75 -1.85 -2.70
C GLU A 68 -2.55 -1.48 -3.94
N LEU A 69 -1.96 -0.66 -4.82
CA LEU A 69 -2.60 -0.25 -6.08
C LEU A 69 -2.83 -1.45 -7.00
N ILE A 70 -1.87 -2.37 -7.11
CA ILE A 70 -2.00 -3.59 -7.93
C ILE A 70 -3.14 -4.46 -7.39
N ILE A 71 -3.12 -4.77 -6.10
CA ILE A 71 -4.17 -5.58 -5.45
C ILE A 71 -5.54 -4.92 -5.64
N GLY A 72 -5.62 -3.60 -5.42
CA GLY A 72 -6.85 -2.83 -5.58
C GLY A 72 -7.38 -2.82 -7.01
N ILE A 73 -6.53 -2.60 -8.02
CA ILE A 73 -6.93 -2.60 -9.43
C ILE A 73 -7.44 -3.98 -9.85
N VAL A 74 -6.75 -5.06 -9.44
CA VAL A 74 -7.18 -6.42 -9.74
C VAL A 74 -8.52 -6.71 -9.07
N ALA A 75 -8.69 -6.38 -7.79
CA ALA A 75 -9.96 -6.55 -7.09
C ALA A 75 -11.11 -5.73 -7.72
N LEU A 76 -10.83 -4.51 -8.20
CA LEU A 76 -11.81 -3.71 -8.95
C LEU A 76 -12.25 -4.41 -10.25
N SER A 77 -11.34 -5.10 -10.94
CA SER A 77 -11.69 -5.85 -12.16
C SER A 77 -12.63 -7.03 -11.89
N HIS A 78 -12.61 -7.57 -10.66
CA HIS A 78 -13.55 -8.58 -10.16
C HIS A 78 -14.85 -8.00 -9.59
N GLY A 79 -15.07 -6.68 -9.74
CA GLY A 79 -16.29 -6.01 -9.26
C GLY A 79 -16.32 -5.76 -7.74
N LEU A 80 -15.19 -5.95 -7.04
CA LEU A 80 -15.09 -5.81 -5.58
C LEU A 80 -14.93 -4.36 -5.13
N GLY A 81 -15.72 -3.44 -5.71
CA GLY A 81 -15.60 -2.00 -5.44
C GLY A 81 -15.86 -1.62 -3.98
N SER A 82 -16.79 -2.30 -3.30
CA SER A 82 -17.05 -2.12 -1.86
C SER A 82 -15.83 -2.50 -1.02
N VAL A 83 -15.21 -3.64 -1.33
CA VAL A 83 -14.03 -4.16 -0.65
C VAL A 83 -12.82 -3.24 -0.88
N VAL A 84 -12.62 -2.73 -2.09
CA VAL A 84 -11.51 -1.81 -2.41
C VAL A 84 -11.66 -0.47 -1.69
N LYS A 85 -12.87 0.09 -1.61
CA LYS A 85 -13.11 1.29 -0.77
C LYS A 85 -12.79 1.02 0.70
N ALA A 86 -13.19 -0.15 1.19
CA ALA A 86 -12.92 -0.58 2.56
C ALA A 86 -11.41 -0.83 2.80
N SER A 87 -10.69 -1.37 1.82
CA SER A 87 -9.25 -1.63 1.94
C SER A 87 -8.40 -0.36 1.95
N LEU A 88 -8.74 0.63 1.14
CA LEU A 88 -8.08 1.95 1.19
C LEU A 88 -8.29 2.62 2.55
N THR A 89 -9.50 2.51 3.10
CA THR A 89 -9.79 2.99 4.46
C THR A 89 -8.99 2.21 5.50
N GLY A 90 -8.90 0.89 5.32
CA GLY A 90 -8.13 -0.01 6.19
C GLY A 90 -6.65 0.31 6.21
N SER A 91 -6.01 0.51 5.05
CA SER A 91 -4.59 0.86 4.95
C SER A 91 -4.28 2.17 5.70
N ILE A 92 -5.11 3.21 5.53
CA ILE A 92 -4.99 4.46 6.30
C ILE A 92 -5.07 4.20 7.82
N LEU A 93 -6.04 3.38 8.26
CA LEU A 93 -6.18 3.05 9.69
C LEU A 93 -5.02 2.22 10.22
N VAL A 94 -4.53 1.25 9.45
CA VAL A 94 -3.38 0.40 9.80
C VAL A 94 -2.15 1.29 9.99
N ASN A 95 -1.85 2.18 9.05
CA ASN A 95 -0.67 3.05 9.14
C ASN A 95 -0.78 4.05 10.30
N LEU A 96 -1.93 4.70 10.48
CA LEU A 96 -2.10 5.75 11.51
C LEU A 96 -2.29 5.21 12.93
N MET A 97 -2.93 4.05 13.10
CA MET A 97 -3.24 3.50 14.42
C MET A 97 -2.31 2.35 14.77
N ILE A 98 -2.21 1.34 13.90
CA ILE A 98 -1.46 0.12 14.21
C ILE A 98 0.04 0.39 14.06
N GLY A 99 0.49 0.87 12.89
CA GLY A 99 1.90 1.14 12.62
C GLY A 99 2.48 2.17 13.57
N LEU A 100 1.86 3.36 13.64
CA LEU A 100 2.28 4.38 14.59
C LEU A 100 2.19 3.90 16.05
N GLY A 101 1.13 3.17 16.42
CA GLY A 101 0.94 2.67 17.78
C GLY A 101 2.02 1.67 18.20
N LEU A 102 2.32 0.68 17.35
CA LEU A 102 3.38 -0.29 17.59
C LEU A 102 4.76 0.38 17.64
N ALA A 103 5.03 1.31 16.72
CA ALA A 103 6.28 2.07 16.71
C ALA A 103 6.49 2.86 18.02
N LEU A 104 5.44 3.52 18.53
CA LEU A 104 5.49 4.24 19.81
C LEU A 104 5.64 3.30 21.01
N ILE A 105 4.96 2.14 21.01
CA ILE A 105 5.07 1.15 22.09
C ILE A 105 6.49 0.57 22.13
N PHE A 106 6.96 -0.02 21.03
CA PHE A 106 8.28 -0.68 21.01
C PHE A 106 9.42 0.33 21.10
N GLY A 107 9.27 1.49 20.45
CA GLY A 107 10.21 2.61 20.57
C GLY A 107 10.28 3.14 21.99
N GLY A 108 9.14 3.33 22.66
CA GLY A 108 9.07 3.79 24.05
C GLY A 108 9.63 2.76 25.06
N LEU A 109 9.38 1.47 24.84
CA LEU A 109 9.94 0.41 25.68
C LEU A 109 11.47 0.33 25.59
N LYS A 110 12.04 0.56 24.40
CA LYS A 110 13.48 0.47 24.16
C LYS A 110 14.24 1.77 24.48
N PHE A 111 13.64 2.92 24.19
CA PHE A 111 14.31 4.22 24.20
C PHE A 111 13.68 5.27 25.14
N GLY A 112 12.57 4.96 25.81
CA GLY A 112 11.90 5.88 26.73
C GLY A 112 11.11 6.99 26.01
N GLU A 113 11.21 8.23 26.49
CA GLU A 113 10.52 9.36 25.87
C GLU A 113 11.11 9.73 24.50
N GLN A 114 10.31 9.56 23.44
CA GLN A 114 10.68 9.95 22.08
C GLN A 114 10.26 11.40 21.81
N LYS A 115 11.17 12.19 21.23
CA LYS A 115 10.90 13.59 20.83
C LYS A 115 10.72 13.67 19.32
N PHE A 116 9.67 14.34 18.90
CA PHE A 116 9.34 14.56 17.50
C PHE A 116 9.45 16.05 17.16
N ASP A 117 9.86 16.34 15.93
CA ASP A 117 9.90 17.71 15.42
C ASP A 117 8.47 18.27 15.29
N ARG A 118 8.19 19.35 16.02
CA ARG A 118 6.88 20.01 16.02
C ARG A 118 6.51 20.61 14.67
N HIS A 119 7.50 21.05 13.89
CA HIS A 119 7.29 21.61 12.56
C HIS A 119 6.79 20.54 11.59
N ASN A 120 7.50 19.41 11.52
CA ASN A 120 7.16 18.30 10.63
C ASN A 120 5.83 17.64 11.04
N LEU A 121 5.59 17.44 12.34
CA LEU A 121 4.30 16.96 12.84
C LEU A 121 3.14 17.88 12.45
N ARG A 122 3.34 19.20 12.53
CA ARG A 122 2.29 20.17 12.17
C ARG A 122 2.01 20.14 10.67
N ILE A 123 3.04 20.12 9.83
CA ILE A 123 2.87 20.06 8.37
C ILE A 123 2.17 18.75 7.99
N GLY A 124 2.71 17.60 8.39
CA GLY A 124 2.15 16.28 8.09
C GLY A 124 0.72 16.11 8.62
N GLY A 125 0.46 16.51 9.86
CA GLY A 125 -0.88 16.45 10.46
C GLY A 125 -1.89 17.35 9.75
N SER A 126 -1.49 18.56 9.34
CA SER A 126 -2.37 19.46 8.60
C SER A 126 -2.70 18.92 7.20
N MET A 127 -1.72 18.33 6.51
CA MET A 127 -1.91 17.71 5.20
C MET A 127 -2.85 16.50 5.31
N LEU A 128 -2.67 15.65 6.32
CA LEU A 128 -3.56 14.51 6.58
C LEU A 128 -5.00 14.96 6.84
N MET A 129 -5.21 16.02 7.63
CA MET A 129 -6.54 16.59 7.86
C MET A 129 -7.21 17.04 6.56
N ILE A 130 -6.48 17.76 5.69
CA ILE A 130 -7.00 18.19 4.38
C ILE A 130 -7.40 16.97 3.54
N CYS A 131 -6.55 15.94 3.49
CA CYS A 131 -6.86 14.70 2.77
C CYS A 131 -8.13 14.05 3.31
N ILE A 132 -8.29 13.92 4.64
CA ILE A 132 -9.49 13.35 5.26
C ILE A 132 -10.74 14.14 4.87
N PHE A 133 -10.69 15.48 4.84
CA PHE A 133 -11.82 16.28 4.36
C PHE A 133 -12.20 15.95 2.91
N CYS A 134 -11.23 15.75 2.02
CA CYS A 134 -11.49 15.34 0.64
C CYS A 134 -12.18 13.97 0.54
N PHE A 135 -11.98 13.05 1.49
CA PHE A 135 -12.69 11.76 1.54
C PHE A 135 -14.06 11.86 2.22
N VAL A 136 -14.19 12.62 3.31
CA VAL A 136 -15.42 12.72 4.10
C VAL A 136 -16.53 13.48 3.37
N VAL A 137 -16.19 14.56 2.66
CA VAL A 137 -17.17 15.36 1.92
C VAL A 137 -17.99 14.50 0.94
N PRO A 138 -17.40 13.76 -0.02
CA PRO A 138 -18.19 12.94 -0.94
C PRO A 138 -18.96 11.83 -0.23
N ALA A 139 -18.40 11.25 0.84
CA ALA A 139 -19.08 10.22 1.63
C ALA A 139 -20.35 10.75 2.32
N VAL A 140 -20.32 11.97 2.88
CA VAL A 140 -21.50 12.60 3.49
C VAL A 140 -22.55 12.98 2.45
N PHE A 141 -22.12 13.48 1.29
CA PHE A 141 -23.04 13.79 0.18
C PHE A 141 -23.70 12.53 -0.40
N GLU A 142 -23.05 11.36 -0.31
CA GLU A 142 -23.62 10.06 -0.71
C GLU A 142 -24.84 9.69 0.13
N ILE A 143 -24.83 10.04 1.41
CA ILE A 143 -25.95 9.78 2.34
C ILE A 143 -27.14 10.71 2.02
N GLY A 144 -26.89 11.97 1.67
CA GLY A 144 -27.94 12.99 1.47
C GLY A 144 -28.50 13.10 0.05
N THR A 145 -27.69 12.84 -0.99
CA THR A 145 -28.05 13.06 -2.40
C THR A 145 -27.38 12.06 -3.34
N PRO A 146 -27.88 10.81 -3.46
CA PRO A 146 -27.23 9.74 -4.22
C PRO A 146 -27.04 10.02 -5.73
N ALA A 147 -27.87 10.87 -6.33
CA ALA A 147 -27.90 11.10 -7.78
C ALA A 147 -26.72 11.95 -8.31
N GLY A 148 -26.00 12.70 -7.46
CA GLY A 148 -24.90 13.60 -7.84
C GLY A 148 -23.50 13.16 -7.39
N THR A 149 -23.39 12.04 -6.67
CA THR A 149 -22.17 11.71 -5.91
C THR A 149 -21.04 11.16 -6.77
N ARG A 150 -21.37 10.44 -7.84
CA ARG A 150 -20.36 9.93 -8.78
C ARG A 150 -19.57 11.05 -9.45
N GLY A 151 -20.24 12.14 -9.82
CA GLY A 151 -19.58 13.34 -10.39
C GLY A 151 -18.62 13.96 -9.37
N LEU A 152 -19.09 14.16 -8.15
CA LEU A 152 -18.29 14.72 -7.05
C LEU A 152 -17.05 13.87 -6.73
N SER A 153 -17.17 12.53 -6.65
CA SER A 153 -16.01 11.66 -6.40
C SER A 153 -14.96 11.74 -7.51
N ILE A 154 -15.38 11.84 -8.78
CA ILE A 154 -14.47 11.97 -9.91
C ILE A 154 -13.77 13.34 -9.88
N GLU A 155 -14.52 14.42 -9.66
CA GLU A 155 -13.98 15.77 -9.55
C GLU A 155 -12.94 15.88 -8.44
N ILE A 156 -13.25 15.35 -7.24
CA ILE A 156 -12.34 15.33 -6.11
C ILE A 156 -11.10 14.47 -6.41
N SER A 157 -11.27 13.29 -7.04
CA SER A 157 -10.14 12.44 -7.43
C SER A 157 -9.19 13.16 -8.41
N VAL A 158 -9.74 13.89 -9.40
CA VAL A 158 -8.95 14.69 -10.34
C VAL A 158 -8.21 15.81 -9.62
N ILE A 159 -8.88 16.54 -8.71
CA ILE A 159 -8.27 17.61 -7.92
C ILE A 159 -7.12 17.06 -7.07
N LEU A 160 -7.33 15.94 -6.36
CA LEU A 160 -6.30 15.28 -5.55
C LEU A 160 -5.12 14.83 -6.40
N LEU A 161 -5.38 14.26 -7.59
CA LEU A 161 -4.33 13.85 -8.51
C LEU A 161 -3.50 15.04 -9.01
N VAL A 162 -4.15 16.15 -9.35
CA VAL A 162 -3.46 17.39 -9.76
C VAL A 162 -2.60 17.94 -8.62
N ILE A 163 -3.13 18.00 -7.40
CA ILE A 163 -2.37 18.43 -6.22
C ILE A 163 -1.16 17.53 -6.00
N TYR A 164 -1.32 16.21 -6.11
CA TYR A 164 -0.23 15.25 -5.99
C TYR A 164 0.84 15.46 -7.07
N VAL A 165 0.44 15.58 -8.34
CA VAL A 165 1.39 15.81 -9.46
C VAL A 165 2.11 17.15 -9.31
N LEU A 166 1.42 18.21 -8.88
CA LEU A 166 2.04 19.50 -8.60
C LEU A 166 3.02 19.41 -7.43
N ASN A 167 2.67 18.68 -6.37
CA ASN A 167 3.58 18.44 -5.24
C ASN A 167 4.85 17.70 -5.69
N VAL A 168 4.69 16.64 -6.49
CA VAL A 168 5.82 15.89 -7.08
C VAL A 168 6.66 16.81 -7.97
N PHE A 169 6.04 17.63 -8.83
CA PHE A 169 6.74 18.56 -9.70
C PHE A 169 7.52 19.62 -8.92
N ILE A 170 6.90 20.25 -7.91
CA ILE A 170 7.56 21.21 -7.03
C ILE A 170 8.72 20.52 -6.30
N THR A 171 8.55 19.28 -5.85
CA THR A 171 9.61 18.51 -5.19
C THR A 171 10.77 18.20 -6.16
N LEU A 172 10.50 17.85 -7.42
CA LEU A 172 11.53 17.63 -8.44
C LEU A 172 12.30 18.92 -8.77
N VAL A 173 11.60 20.05 -8.91
CA VAL A 173 12.21 21.33 -9.27
C VAL A 173 12.93 21.97 -8.08
N SER A 174 12.31 21.92 -6.90
CA SER A 174 12.83 22.52 -5.66
C SER A 174 13.86 21.63 -4.98
N GLY A 175 13.84 20.31 -5.20
CA GLY A 175 14.81 19.34 -4.68
C GLY A 175 16.24 19.54 -5.19
N ARG A 176 16.46 20.43 -6.18
CA ARG A 176 17.79 21.00 -6.49
C ARG A 176 18.33 21.94 -5.40
N LYS A 177 17.50 22.33 -4.43
CA LYS A 177 17.82 23.17 -3.26
C LYS A 177 17.53 22.40 -1.95
N GLY A 178 18.17 21.25 -1.78
CA GLY A 178 18.72 20.82 -0.48
C GLY A 178 17.79 20.59 0.71
N GLU A 179 16.60 20.01 0.52
CA GLU A 179 15.83 19.48 1.65
C GLU A 179 15.14 18.17 1.22
N SER A 180 15.73 17.04 1.58
CA SER A 180 15.10 15.72 1.47
C SER A 180 13.94 15.67 2.47
N ILE A 181 12.73 15.44 1.96
CA ILE A 181 11.51 15.28 2.77
C ILE A 181 11.48 13.90 3.45
N THR A 182 12.31 12.97 2.98
CA THR A 182 12.51 11.65 3.60
C THR A 182 13.70 11.72 4.56
N PRO A 183 13.56 11.23 5.81
CA PRO A 183 14.73 10.94 6.65
C PRO A 183 15.72 10.12 5.83
N ASP A 184 17.01 10.41 5.94
CA ASP A 184 18.05 9.53 5.41
C ASP A 184 17.86 8.17 6.09
N GLU A 185 17.18 7.23 5.42
CA GLU A 185 17.23 5.83 5.79
C GLU A 185 18.70 5.43 5.63
N GLU A 186 19.35 5.19 6.77
CA GLU A 186 20.72 4.67 6.82
C GLU A 186 20.73 3.37 6.01
N LEU A 187 21.33 3.45 4.82
CA LEU A 187 21.52 2.29 3.96
C LEU A 187 22.18 1.19 4.77
N ASP A 188 21.59 0.01 4.77
CA ASP A 188 22.21 -1.19 5.29
C ASP A 188 23.50 -1.44 4.46
N GLU A 189 24.67 -1.00 4.97
CA GLU A 189 25.99 -1.09 4.31
C GLU A 189 26.37 -2.54 3.92
N SER A 190 25.58 -3.52 4.37
CA SER A 190 25.80 -4.95 4.17
C SER A 190 25.51 -5.47 2.75
N ASN A 191 24.82 -4.72 1.88
CA ASN A 191 24.54 -5.16 0.50
C ASN A 191 25.03 -4.16 -0.58
N PRO A 192 26.03 -4.51 -1.40
CA PRO A 192 26.47 -3.65 -2.49
C PRO A 192 25.33 -3.43 -3.49
N PRO A 193 25.12 -2.19 -3.96
CA PRO A 193 23.91 -1.84 -4.68
C PRO A 193 23.87 -2.52 -6.06
N SER A 194 22.87 -3.39 -6.27
CA SER A 194 22.71 -4.21 -7.48
C SER A 194 22.46 -3.34 -8.73
N PRO A 195 22.91 -3.71 -9.95
CA PRO A 195 22.74 -2.88 -11.15
C PRO A 195 21.27 -2.55 -11.43
N VAL A 196 20.99 -1.31 -11.86
CA VAL A 196 19.62 -0.75 -12.03
C VAL A 196 18.68 -1.69 -12.78
N TRP A 197 19.18 -2.33 -13.84
CA TRP A 197 18.37 -3.25 -14.65
C TRP A 197 17.88 -4.47 -13.86
N LYS A 198 18.67 -4.95 -12.88
CA LYS A 198 18.29 -6.08 -12.02
C LYS A 198 17.17 -5.66 -11.07
N SER A 199 17.31 -4.52 -10.37
CA SER A 199 16.26 -4.00 -9.49
C SER A 199 14.97 -3.77 -10.27
N LEU A 200 15.07 -3.17 -11.47
CA LEU A 200 13.92 -2.96 -12.34
C LEU A 200 13.27 -4.27 -12.81
N SER A 201 14.08 -5.28 -13.14
CA SER A 201 13.58 -6.59 -13.58
C SER A 201 12.93 -7.37 -12.44
N ILE A 202 13.51 -7.32 -11.23
CA ILE A 202 12.93 -7.92 -10.02
C ILE A 202 11.62 -7.24 -9.68
N LEU A 203 11.59 -5.90 -9.70
CA LEU A 203 10.38 -5.13 -9.45
C LEU A 203 9.26 -5.48 -10.45
N ALA A 204 9.58 -5.52 -11.75
CA ALA A 204 8.61 -5.88 -12.77
C ALA A 204 8.11 -7.33 -12.62
N ALA A 205 9.00 -8.28 -12.34
CA ALA A 205 8.64 -9.68 -12.12
C ALA A 205 7.76 -9.85 -10.87
N ALA A 206 8.11 -9.18 -9.78
CA ALA A 206 7.35 -9.20 -8.53
C ALA A 206 5.97 -8.54 -8.70
N ALA A 207 5.87 -7.43 -9.45
CA ALA A 207 4.59 -6.80 -9.76
C ALA A 207 3.66 -7.71 -10.58
N VAL A 208 4.19 -8.42 -11.58
CA VAL A 208 3.43 -9.40 -12.37
C VAL A 208 2.99 -10.57 -11.49
N ALA A 209 3.91 -11.13 -10.69
CA ALA A 209 3.59 -12.21 -9.77
C ALA A 209 2.51 -11.80 -8.76
N LEU A 210 2.62 -10.58 -8.21
CA LEU A 210 1.63 -10.02 -7.30
C LEU A 210 0.27 -9.86 -7.97
N ALA A 211 0.23 -9.38 -9.22
CA ALA A 211 -1.01 -9.28 -9.98
C ALA A 211 -1.68 -10.66 -10.18
N MET A 212 -0.90 -11.69 -10.52
CA MET A 212 -1.41 -13.06 -10.68
C MET A 212 -1.97 -13.64 -9.38
N VAL A 213 -1.27 -13.45 -8.26
CA VAL A 213 -1.76 -13.91 -6.95
C VAL A 213 -2.97 -13.09 -6.49
N SER A 214 -2.98 -11.79 -6.77
CA SER A 214 -4.11 -10.90 -6.45
C SER A 214 -5.37 -11.29 -7.21
N ASP A 215 -5.22 -11.82 -8.43
CA ASP A 215 -6.33 -12.34 -9.23
C ASP A 215 -6.95 -13.55 -8.55
N THR A 216 -6.11 -14.52 -8.17
CA THR A 216 -6.52 -15.72 -7.41
C THR A 216 -7.14 -15.36 -6.04
N LEU A 217 -6.57 -14.36 -5.35
CA LEU A 217 -7.11 -13.85 -4.10
C LEU A 217 -8.51 -13.24 -4.30
N SER A 218 -8.68 -12.44 -5.34
CA SER A 218 -9.93 -11.72 -5.62
C SER A 218 -11.07 -12.69 -5.98
N GLU A 219 -10.77 -13.74 -6.75
CA GLU A 219 -11.73 -14.80 -7.08
C GLU A 219 -12.19 -15.58 -5.84
N SER A 220 -11.25 -15.94 -4.96
CA SER A 220 -11.55 -16.72 -3.75
C SER A 220 -12.19 -15.91 -2.62
N LEU A 221 -11.98 -14.59 -2.60
CA LEU A 221 -12.46 -13.69 -1.55
C LEU A 221 -13.98 -13.76 -1.34
N GLY A 222 -14.77 -13.73 -2.41
CA GLY A 222 -16.23 -13.73 -2.33
C GLY A 222 -16.79 -14.99 -1.64
N PRO A 223 -16.46 -16.20 -2.13
CA PRO A 223 -16.82 -17.45 -1.49
C PRO A 223 -16.32 -17.58 -0.04
N THR A 224 -15.07 -17.20 0.23
CA THR A 224 -14.48 -17.28 1.58
C THR A 224 -15.16 -16.33 2.56
N ALA A 225 -15.45 -15.09 2.14
CA ALA A 225 -16.17 -14.13 2.97
C ALA A 225 -17.55 -14.67 3.36
N LYS A 226 -18.27 -15.33 2.43
CA LYS A 226 -19.55 -15.98 2.73
C LYS A 226 -19.39 -17.17 3.68
N ALA A 227 -18.39 -18.03 3.47
CA ALA A 227 -18.14 -19.19 4.32
C ALA A 227 -17.80 -18.79 5.77
N LEU A 228 -17.07 -17.69 5.95
CA LEU A 228 -16.68 -17.15 7.25
C LEU A 228 -17.71 -16.18 7.86
N GLY A 229 -18.79 -15.85 7.13
CA GLY A 229 -19.80 -14.89 7.57
C GLY A 229 -19.28 -13.45 7.71
N LEU A 230 -18.26 -13.08 6.93
CA LEU A 230 -17.61 -11.78 6.97
C LEU A 230 -18.32 -10.79 6.05
N SER A 231 -18.39 -9.53 6.48
CA SER A 231 -18.88 -8.44 5.63
C SER A 231 -17.80 -7.98 4.65
N ASP A 232 -18.21 -7.44 3.49
CA ASP A 232 -17.31 -6.80 2.52
C ASP A 232 -16.41 -5.75 3.19
N THR A 233 -16.97 -4.99 4.14
CA THR A 233 -16.25 -3.96 4.88
C THR A 233 -15.15 -4.56 5.75
N PHE A 234 -15.44 -5.64 6.48
CA PHE A 234 -14.43 -6.31 7.31
C PHE A 234 -13.35 -6.95 6.44
N SER A 235 -13.76 -7.64 5.37
CA SER A 235 -12.86 -8.24 4.40
C SER A 235 -11.94 -7.21 3.74
N GLY A 236 -12.47 -6.05 3.38
CA GLY A 236 -11.68 -4.95 2.82
C GLY A 236 -10.73 -4.35 3.84
N ILE A 237 -11.21 -3.92 5.01
CA ILE A 237 -10.39 -3.24 6.02
C ILE A 237 -9.28 -4.16 6.56
N VAL A 238 -9.64 -5.37 6.98
CA VAL A 238 -8.74 -6.24 7.75
C VAL A 238 -7.93 -7.15 6.85
N LEU A 239 -8.56 -7.79 5.85
CA LEU A 239 -7.87 -8.80 5.04
C LEU A 239 -7.11 -8.17 3.88
N LEU A 240 -7.75 -7.29 3.12
CA LEU A 240 -7.13 -6.69 1.92
C LEU A 240 -6.26 -5.48 2.27
N GLY A 241 -6.80 -4.54 3.06
CA GLY A 241 -6.11 -3.30 3.46
C GLY A 241 -4.93 -3.55 4.40
N GLY A 242 -5.06 -4.51 5.31
CA GLY A 242 -3.96 -4.94 6.17
C GLY A 242 -2.79 -5.49 5.38
N VAL A 243 -3.03 -6.41 4.43
CA VAL A 243 -1.94 -7.09 3.71
C VAL A 243 -1.18 -6.18 2.75
N GLY A 244 -1.85 -5.19 2.16
CA GLY A 244 -1.19 -4.16 1.36
C GLY A 244 -0.21 -3.31 2.18
N GLY A 245 -0.61 -2.90 3.39
CA GLY A 245 0.17 -2.03 4.27
C GLY A 245 1.20 -2.74 5.17
N ILE A 246 1.16 -4.08 5.29
CA ILE A 246 2.13 -4.84 6.11
C ILE A 246 3.58 -4.66 5.63
N GLY A 247 3.80 -4.32 4.36
CA GLY A 247 5.15 -3.98 3.88
C GLY A 247 5.75 -2.73 4.52
N GLU A 248 4.91 -1.86 5.10
CA GLU A 248 5.30 -0.55 5.63
C GLU A 248 5.40 -0.49 7.18
N VAL A 249 4.90 -1.51 7.89
CA VAL A 249 4.70 -1.54 9.36
C VAL A 249 5.53 -2.62 10.03
#